data_AF-A0A496XZP9-F1
#
_entry.id   AF-A0A496XZP9-F1
#
_cell.length_a   1.000
_cell.length_b   1.000
_cell.length_c   1.000
_cell.angle_alpha   90.00
_cell.angle_beta   90.00
_cell.angle_gamma   90.00
#
_symmetry.space_group_name_H-M   'P 1'
#
loop_
_entity.id
_entity.type
_entity.pdbx_description
1 polymer ?
#
loop_
_entity_poly.entity_id
_entity_poly.type
_entity_poly.pdbx_seq_one_letter_code
_entity_poly.pdbx_strand_id
1 'polypeptide(L)' 'MTSPANFEVLTYDNPAEREKWRALCQRFKDIDIFYYPEYAYLFQLKGDGQACCFYYYEASDRIVIYPFLIRYIKEIQID' A
#
# COMPACT_ATOMS: atom_id res chain seq x y z
N MET A 1 -0.27 -19.80 20.90
CA MET A 1 0.69 -19.18 19.96
C MET A 1 -0.11 -18.65 18.79
N THR A 2 -0.24 -17.33 18.65
CA THR A 2 -0.85 -16.73 17.46
C THR A 2 0.11 -16.90 16.30
N SER A 3 -0.33 -17.50 15.18
CA SER A 3 0.43 -17.48 13.93
C SER A 3 0.79 -16.04 13.58
N PRO A 4 1.97 -15.79 12.96
CA PRO A 4 2.31 -14.47 12.47
C PRO A 4 1.19 -13.98 11.55
N ALA A 5 0.93 -12.67 11.59
CA ALA A 5 -0.04 -12.06 10.70
C ALA A 5 0.35 -12.36 9.24
N ASN A 6 -0.58 -12.88 8.46
CA ASN A 6 -0.38 -13.17 7.03
C ASN A 6 -0.40 -11.89 6.16
N PHE A 7 -0.12 -10.73 6.76
CA PHE A 7 -0.14 -9.45 6.06
C PHE A 7 0.97 -8.51 6.52
N GLU A 8 1.26 -7.54 5.66
CA GLU A 8 2.17 -6.43 5.89
C GLU A 8 1.53 -5.14 5.35
N VAL A 9 1.90 -4.00 5.95
CA VAL A 9 1.62 -2.67 5.39
C VAL A 9 2.95 -2.08 4.98
N LEU A 10 3.11 -1.85 3.69
CA LEU A 10 4.29 -1.25 3.08
C LEU A 10 4.06 0.24 2.91
N THR A 11 5.06 1.06 3.19
CA THR A 11 5.02 2.52 3.07
C THR A 11 5.89 3.00 1.91
N TYR A 12 5.53 4.11 1.29
CA TYR A 12 6.35 4.69 0.23
C TYR A 12 7.68 5.28 0.73
N ASP A 13 7.69 5.79 1.97
CA ASP A 13 8.83 6.49 2.55
C ASP A 13 10.01 5.56 2.87
N ASN A 14 9.75 4.25 3.05
CA ASN A 14 10.79 3.25 3.19
C ASN A 14 11.20 2.70 1.80
N PRO A 15 12.45 2.93 1.33
CA PRO A 15 12.88 2.49 -0.01
C PRO A 15 12.77 0.98 -0.24
N ALA A 16 13.01 0.16 0.78
CA ALA A 16 12.95 -1.29 0.67
C ALA A 16 11.50 -1.78 0.54
N GLU A 17 10.57 -1.19 1.30
CA GLU A 17 9.14 -1.49 1.21
C GLU A 17 8.55 -1.04 -0.12
N ARG A 18 8.97 0.13 -0.61
CA ARG A 18 8.61 0.64 -1.94
C ARG A 18 9.07 -0.30 -3.04
N GLU A 19 10.30 -0.81 -2.98
CA GLU A 19 10.80 -1.77 -3.97
C GLU A 19 10.03 -3.09 -3.90
N LYS A 20 9.74 -3.58 -2.68
CA LYS A 20 8.92 -4.77 -2.47
C LYS A 20 7.53 -4.62 -3.08
N TRP A 21 6.88 -3.48 -2.89
CA TRP A 21 5.59 -3.19 -3.51
C TRP A 21 5.68 -3.16 -5.04
N ARG A 22 6.70 -2.51 -5.62
CA ARG A 22 6.91 -2.54 -7.07
C ARG A 22 7.08 -3.96 -7.61
N ALA A 23 7.89 -4.77 -6.93
CA ALA A 23 8.09 -6.17 -7.27
C ALA A 23 6.78 -6.98 -7.16
N LEU A 24 5.94 -6.71 -6.16
CA LEU A 24 4.61 -7.33 -6.05
C LEU A 24 3.71 -6.97 -7.23
N CYS A 25 3.70 -5.71 -7.67
CA CYS A 25 2.93 -5.28 -8.85
C CYS A 25 3.37 -6.02 -10.12
N GLN A 26 4.68 -6.19 -10.31
CA GLN A 26 5.26 -6.89 -11.46
C GLN A 26 4.91 -8.38 -11.54
N ARG A 27 4.38 -8.98 -10.47
CA ARG A 27 3.90 -10.38 -10.49
C ARG A 27 2.59 -10.55 -11.26
N PHE A 28 1.87 -9.45 -11.50
CA PHE A 28 0.59 -9.45 -12.20
C PHE A 28 0.81 -9.00 -13.64
N LYS A 29 0.26 -9.76 -14.60
CA LYS A 29 0.45 -9.50 -16.03
C LYS A 29 -0.13 -8.16 -16.49
N ASP A 30 -1.31 -7.82 -15.99
CA ASP A 30 -2.12 -6.69 -16.47
C ASP A 30 -2.58 -5.78 -15.31
N ILE A 31 -1.68 -5.51 -14.35
CA ILE A 31 -2.01 -4.63 -13.22
C ILE A 31 -2.12 -3.18 -13.66
N ASP A 32 -3.14 -2.50 -13.16
CA ASP A 32 -3.37 -1.08 -13.45
C ASP A 32 -2.29 -0.18 -12.83
N ILE A 33 -1.98 0.94 -13.48
CA ILE A 33 -1.06 1.97 -12.97
C ILE A 33 -1.45 2.44 -11.55
N PHE A 34 -2.73 2.39 -11.21
CA PHE A 34 -3.24 2.78 -9.88
C PHE A 34 -2.67 1.95 -8.73
N TYR A 35 -2.10 0.78 -9.00
CA TYR A 35 -1.47 -0.08 -8.01
C TYR A 35 0.01 0.23 -7.78
N TYR A 36 0.67 1.01 -8.65
CA TYR A 36 2.09 1.30 -8.49
C TYR A 36 2.34 2.28 -7.34
N PRO A 37 3.44 2.09 -6.57
CA PRO A 37 3.77 2.96 -5.44
C PRO A 37 3.86 4.43 -5.83
N GLU A 38 4.37 4.73 -7.02
CA GLU A 38 4.51 6.08 -7.55
C GLU A 38 3.15 6.76 -7.73
N TYR A 39 2.12 6.03 -8.16
CA TYR A 39 0.79 6.60 -8.34
C TYR A 39 0.17 7.01 -7.00
N ALA A 40 0.24 6.13 -5.99
CA ALA A 40 -0.23 6.45 -4.65
C ALA A 40 0.55 7.62 -4.01
N TYR A 41 1.86 7.70 -4.26
CA TYR A 41 2.71 8.77 -3.76
C TYR A 41 2.33 10.16 -4.29
N LEU A 42 1.75 10.26 -5.49
CA LEU A 42 1.26 11.54 -6.00
C LEU A 42 0.26 12.20 -5.04
N PHE A 43 -0.60 11.40 -4.40
CA PHE A 43 -1.55 11.89 -3.40
C PHE A 43 -0.86 12.31 -2.10
N GLN A 44 0.15 11.56 -1.66
CA GLN A 44 0.96 11.94 -0.49
C GLN A 44 1.67 13.28 -0.71
N LEU A 45 2.24 13.50 -1.89
CA LEU A 45 2.84 14.78 -2.28
C LEU A 45 1.84 15.96 -2.26
N LYS A 46 0.54 15.68 -2.42
CA LYS A 46 -0.53 16.70 -2.31
C LYS A 46 -1.03 16.90 -0.88
N GLY A 47 -0.54 16.12 0.08
CA GLY A 47 -0.99 16.18 1.47
C GLY A 47 -2.28 15.41 1.74
N ASP A 48 -2.70 14.53 0.82
CA ASP A 48 -3.95 13.78 0.94
C ASP A 48 -3.87 12.61 1.95
N GLY A 49 -2.67 12.25 2.40
CA GLY A 49 -2.43 11.16 3.34
C GLY A 49 -1.09 10.48 3.09
N GLN A 50 -0.75 9.50 3.92
CA GLN A 50 0.44 8.67 3.73
C GLN A 50 0.14 7.53 2.75
N ALA A 51 0.96 7.37 1.73
CA ALA A 51 0.84 6.30 0.73
C ALA A 51 1.30 4.96 1.32
N CYS A 52 0.37 4.03 1.36
CA CYS A 52 0.57 2.68 1.87
C CYS A 52 0.08 1.63 0.88
N CYS A 53 0.63 0.42 0.98
CA CYS A 53 0.11 -0.75 0.31
C CYS A 53 -0.12 -1.86 1.32
N PHE A 54 -1.34 -2.35 1.36
CA PHE A 54 -1.68 -3.56 2.09
C PHE A 54 -1.22 -4.75 1.24
N TYR A 55 -0.48 -5.67 1.85
CA TYR A 55 -0.06 -6.92 1.22
C TYR A 55 -0.47 -8.08 2.12
N TYR A 56 -1.28 -8.99 1.60
CA TYR A 56 -1.64 -10.24 2.27
C TYR A 56 -1.12 -11.43 1.47
N TYR A 57 -0.47 -12.36 2.16
CA TYR A 57 0.06 -13.58 1.60
C TYR A 57 -0.76 -14.78 2.09
N GLU A 58 -1.52 -15.40 1.19
CA GLU A 58 -2.29 -16.61 1.50
C GLU A 58 -1.49 -17.88 1.16
N ALA A 59 -0.94 -17.90 -0.05
CA ALA A 59 -0.16 -18.99 -0.62
C ALA A 59 0.79 -18.45 -1.69
N SER A 60 1.65 -19.31 -2.25
CA SER A 60 2.64 -18.92 -3.26
C SER A 60 2.01 -18.31 -4.52
N ASP A 61 0.83 -18.77 -4.90
CA ASP A 61 0.05 -18.37 -6.08
C ASP A 61 -1.12 -17.42 -5.75
N ARG A 62 -1.30 -17.07 -4.47
CA ARG A 62 -2.45 -16.28 -4.02
C ARG A 62 -2.04 -15.21 -3.02
N ILE A 63 -2.13 -13.97 -3.47
CA ILE A 63 -1.85 -12.77 -2.69
C ILE A 63 -2.94 -11.72 -2.92
N VAL A 64 -3.11 -10.84 -1.96
CA VAL A 64 -3.92 -9.62 -2.13
C VAL A 64 -2.98 -8.42 -1.97
N ILE A 65 -3.06 -7.49 -2.90
CA ILE A 65 -2.43 -6.17 -2.77
C ILE A 65 -3.48 -5.09 -2.91
N TYR A 66 -3.37 -4.02 -2.11
CA TYR A 66 -4.28 -2.90 -2.20
C TYR A 66 -3.56 -1.59 -1.84
N PRO A 67 -3.41 -0.64 -2.78
CA PRO A 67 -2.94 0.71 -2.48
C PRO A 67 -3.99 1.46 -1.66
N PHE A 68 -3.56 2.18 -0.62
CA PHE A 68 -4.45 3.03 0.16
C PHE A 68 -3.71 4.23 0.75
N LEU A 69 -4.47 5.21 1.23
CA LEU A 69 -3.94 6.37 1.95
C LEU A 69 -4.35 6.28 3.41
N ILE A 70 -3.37 6.36 4.32
CA ILE A 70 -3.65 6.65 5.72
C ILE A 70 -3.89 8.15 5.85
N ARG A 71 -5.11 8.52 6.22
CA ARG A 71 -5.52 9.92 6.41
C ARG A 71 -5.71 10.20 7.89
N TYR A 72 -5.16 11.32 8.36
CA TYR A 72 -5.49 11.83 9.68
C TYR A 72 -6.79 12.61 9.60
N ILE A 73 -7.78 12.21 10.39
CA ILE A 73 -8.95 13.03 10.63
C ILE A 73 -8.46 14.21 11.46
N LYS A 74 -8.18 15.35 10.82
CA LYS A 74 -8.12 16.61 11.55
C LYS A 74 -9.50 16.81 12.17
N GLU A 75 -9.56 17.17 13.45
CA GLU A 75 -10.80 17.40 14.21
C GLU A 75 -11.86 17.99 13.29
N ILE A 76 -12.92 17.21 13.04
CA ILE A 76 -14.05 17.67 12.24
C ILE A 76 -14.65 18.84 13.03
N GLN A 77 -14.44 20.07 12.57
CA GLN A 77 -15.31 21.16 12.98
C GLN A 77 -16.64 20.93 12.28
N ILE A 78 -17.57 20.31 12.99
CA ILE A 78 -18.98 20.31 12.62
C ILE A 78 -19.49 21.70 13.00
N ASP A 79 -19.70 22.56 12.00
CA ASP A 79 -20.47 23.80 12.14
C ASP A 79 -21.95 23.50 12.43
#